data_AF-A0A8J8F138-F1
#
_entry.id   AF-A0A8J8F138-F1
#
_cell.length_a   1.000
_cell.length_b   1.000
_cell.length_c   1.000
_cell.angle_alpha   90.00
_cell.angle_beta   90.00
_cell.angle_gamma   90.00
#
_symmetry.space_group_name_H-M   'P 1'
#
loop_
_entity.id
_entity.type
_entity.pdbx_description
1 polymer ?
#
loop_
_entity_poly.entity_id
_entity_poly.type
_entity_poly.pdbx_seq_one_letter_code
_entity_poly.pdbx_strand_id
1 'polypeptide(L)'
;MGNTVLDEILETSRELESSTVSAHELGERMATDELLDVVRHRDLLEALVAEPLDRNDLEAQLDVSRATSHRFTRWLEDHDLAERVDNRFTLTGTGQAYADAVVRLERDLRAATALAPLLESICERHREFVVAPFADGTVTTATPDDPYAPASRFVELLRGSETLRGFNTTPMLPLGLAEPSERLFDGRDVELIYLPEVVDVLFESYPDQLREAIDAGHLTLRTREALPYGLAVFDDRVGVAGYDERTGTMRVFVDSDSAIARGWAERVFATYRDHSEPIRERTDP
;
A
#
# COMPACT_ATOMS: atom_id res chain seq x y z
N MET A 1 13.44 -28.64 21.96
CA MET A 1 12.02 -28.50 21.56
C MET A 1 11.83 -27.04 21.14
N GLY A 2 12.22 -26.55 19.97
CA GLY A 2 12.67 -27.20 18.75
C GLY A 2 11.56 -27.22 17.69
N ASN A 3 11.45 -26.14 16.90
CA ASN A 3 10.76 -26.03 15.61
C ASN A 3 9.26 -26.36 15.51
N THR A 4 8.40 -25.53 16.11
CA THR A 4 6.98 -25.47 15.69
C THR A 4 6.46 -24.05 15.42
N VAL A 5 7.26 -23.01 15.65
CA VAL A 5 6.87 -21.60 15.39
C VAL A 5 7.38 -21.10 14.02
N LEU A 6 8.37 -21.77 13.42
CA LEU A 6 8.80 -21.48 12.04
C LEU A 6 7.86 -22.08 10.99
N ASP A 7 7.14 -23.16 11.31
CA ASP A 7 6.20 -23.79 10.36
C ASP A 7 4.82 -23.11 10.33
N GLU A 8 4.39 -22.44 11.40
CA GLU A 8 3.14 -21.65 11.38
C GLU A 8 3.33 -20.24 10.76
N ILE A 9 4.57 -19.73 10.75
CA ILE A 9 4.91 -18.55 9.94
C ILE A 9 4.79 -18.87 8.45
N LEU A 10 5.04 -20.12 8.02
CA LEU A 10 4.94 -20.55 6.61
C LEU A 10 3.49 -20.75 6.11
N GLU A 11 2.47 -20.76 6.97
CA GLU A 11 1.08 -21.01 6.52
C GLU A 11 0.30 -19.72 6.25
N THR A 12 0.49 -18.66 7.04
CA THR A 12 0.00 -17.31 6.68
C THR A 12 0.97 -16.60 5.76
N SER A 13 2.25 -16.96 5.77
CA SER A 13 3.16 -16.50 4.73
C SER A 13 2.79 -17.12 3.38
N ARG A 14 2.11 -18.26 3.22
CA ARG A 14 1.75 -18.79 1.87
C ARG A 14 0.87 -17.89 0.99
N GLU A 15 0.11 -16.95 1.56
CA GLU A 15 -0.58 -15.90 0.79
C GLU A 15 0.30 -14.64 0.55
N LEU A 16 1.46 -14.56 1.21
CA LEU A 16 2.48 -13.51 1.12
C LEU A 16 3.89 -14.05 0.69
N GLU A 17 4.03 -15.35 0.36
CA GLU A 17 5.25 -16.12 0.03
C GLU A 17 5.30 -16.47 -1.45
N SER A 18 4.47 -15.83 -2.28
CA SER A 18 4.65 -15.91 -3.73
C SER A 18 5.74 -14.96 -4.24
N SER A 19 6.54 -14.33 -3.38
CA SER A 19 7.51 -13.31 -3.78
C SER A 19 8.96 -13.69 -3.56
N THR A 20 9.25 -14.93 -3.92
CA THR A 20 10.38 -15.16 -4.82
C THR A 20 9.78 -15.69 -6.10
N VAL A 21 9.85 -14.93 -7.20
CA VAL A 21 9.45 -15.43 -8.52
C VAL A 21 10.10 -16.79 -8.68
N SER A 22 9.32 -17.86 -8.60
CA SER A 22 9.88 -19.18 -8.37
C SER A 22 10.73 -19.54 -9.58
N ALA A 23 11.80 -20.33 -9.42
CA ALA A 23 12.61 -20.78 -10.56
C ALA A 23 11.76 -21.46 -11.65
N HIS A 24 10.57 -21.97 -11.29
CA HIS A 24 9.57 -22.52 -12.20
C HIS A 24 8.85 -21.43 -13.02
N GLU A 25 8.45 -20.31 -12.41
CA GLU A 25 7.88 -19.14 -13.10
C GLU A 25 8.88 -18.45 -14.04
N LEU A 26 10.19 -18.57 -13.75
CA LEU A 26 11.22 -18.08 -14.68
C LEU A 26 11.39 -18.94 -15.94
N GLY A 27 10.91 -20.19 -15.91
CA GLY A 27 11.03 -21.16 -17.01
C GLY A 27 9.94 -21.04 -18.08
N GLU A 28 8.78 -20.46 -17.74
CA GLU A 28 7.63 -20.25 -18.63
C GLU A 28 7.42 -18.76 -18.98
N ARG A 29 8.51 -17.99 -19.04
CA ARG A 29 8.43 -16.57 -19.38
C ARG A 29 8.05 -16.39 -20.84
N MET A 30 7.20 -15.40 -21.09
CA MET A 30 7.04 -14.82 -22.42
C MET A 30 8.41 -14.46 -23.00
N ALA A 31 8.57 -14.65 -24.30
CA ALA A 31 9.81 -14.24 -24.96
C ALA A 31 10.02 -12.73 -24.75
N THR A 32 11.26 -12.30 -24.51
CA THR A 32 11.55 -10.88 -24.26
C THR A 32 11.04 -9.99 -25.39
N ASP A 33 11.18 -10.41 -26.64
CA ASP A 33 10.69 -9.66 -27.80
C ASP A 33 9.17 -9.54 -27.81
N GLU A 34 8.45 -10.59 -27.43
CA GLU A 34 6.99 -10.58 -27.31
C GLU A 34 6.54 -9.60 -26.20
N LEU A 35 7.18 -9.64 -25.03
CA LEU A 35 6.91 -8.69 -23.96
C LEU A 35 7.21 -7.24 -24.40
N LEU A 36 8.33 -7.02 -25.09
CA LEU A 36 8.69 -5.70 -25.60
C LEU A 36 7.68 -5.19 -26.63
N ASP A 37 7.15 -6.06 -27.48
CA ASP A 37 6.14 -5.69 -28.47
C ASP A 37 4.83 -5.28 -27.79
N VAL A 38 4.38 -6.03 -26.77
CA VAL A 38 3.20 -5.64 -25.97
C VAL A 38 3.38 -4.25 -25.35
N VAL A 39 4.54 -3.98 -24.73
CA VAL A 39 4.82 -2.66 -24.13
C VAL A 39 4.93 -1.56 -25.19
N ARG A 40 5.53 -1.85 -26.35
CA ARG A 40 5.62 -0.90 -27.48
C ARG A 40 4.26 -0.57 -28.10
N HIS A 41 3.30 -1.50 -28.01
CA HIS A 41 1.95 -1.34 -28.54
C HIS A 41 0.95 -0.86 -27.50
N ARG A 42 1.40 -0.32 -26.35
CA ARG A 42 0.50 0.19 -25.30
C ARG A 42 -0.51 1.21 -25.82
N ASP A 43 -0.08 2.20 -26.62
CA ASP A 43 -0.96 3.29 -27.05
C ASP A 43 -2.07 2.75 -27.99
N LEU A 44 -1.75 1.71 -28.77
CA LEU A 44 -2.72 0.99 -29.60
C LEU A 44 -3.74 0.22 -28.75
N LEU A 45 -3.27 -0.52 -27.75
CA LEU A 45 -4.14 -1.27 -26.84
C LEU A 45 -5.07 -0.34 -26.08
N GLU A 46 -4.54 0.77 -25.53
CA GLU A 46 -5.31 1.80 -24.82
C GLU A 46 -6.37 2.45 -25.70
N ALA A 47 -6.04 2.79 -26.95
CA ALA A 47 -7.01 3.34 -27.89
C ALA A 47 -8.18 2.37 -28.16
N LEU A 48 -7.89 1.08 -28.29
CA LEU A 48 -8.91 0.04 -28.52
C LEU A 48 -9.70 -0.35 -27.25
N VAL A 49 -9.17 -0.06 -26.05
CA VAL A 49 -9.95 -0.13 -24.80
C VAL A 49 -11.00 0.97 -24.75
N ALA A 50 -10.66 2.18 -25.24
CA ALA A 50 -11.58 3.31 -25.22
C ALA A 50 -12.77 3.10 -26.17
N GLU A 51 -12.50 2.64 -27.39
CA GLU A 51 -13.54 2.33 -28.39
C GLU A 51 -13.01 1.39 -29.50
N PRO A 52 -13.89 0.68 -30.23
CA PRO A 52 -13.49 0.01 -31.46
C PRO A 52 -13.00 1.02 -32.51
N LEU A 53 -11.95 0.71 -33.29
CA LEU A 53 -11.36 1.65 -34.26
C LEU A 53 -11.11 0.99 -35.62
N ASP A 54 -11.31 1.72 -36.73
CA ASP A 54 -10.83 1.27 -38.03
C ASP A 54 -9.36 1.71 -38.29
N ARG A 55 -8.79 1.35 -39.45
CA ARG A 55 -7.40 1.68 -39.78
C ARG A 55 -7.14 3.18 -39.89
N ASN A 56 -8.09 3.95 -40.44
CA ASN A 56 -7.95 5.39 -40.59
C ASN A 56 -8.09 6.07 -39.22
N ASP A 57 -8.99 5.56 -38.37
CA ASP A 57 -9.13 6.01 -36.99
C ASP A 57 -7.81 5.81 -36.22
N LEU A 58 -7.18 4.63 -36.36
CA LEU A 58 -5.88 4.33 -35.76
C LEU A 58 -4.75 5.23 -36.27
N GLU A 59 -4.69 5.49 -37.58
CA GLU A 59 -3.72 6.44 -38.16
C GLU A 59 -3.89 7.84 -37.57
N ALA A 60 -5.13 8.31 -37.43
CA ALA A 60 -5.45 9.64 -36.94
C ALA A 60 -5.25 9.78 -35.41
N GLN A 61 -5.74 8.83 -34.61
CA GLN A 61 -5.65 8.90 -33.14
C GLN A 61 -4.23 8.70 -32.63
N LEU A 62 -3.47 7.79 -33.24
CA LEU A 62 -2.11 7.47 -32.80
C LEU A 62 -1.02 8.30 -33.52
N ASP A 63 -1.41 9.17 -34.47
CA ASP A 63 -0.49 9.93 -35.34
C ASP A 63 0.57 9.03 -36.01
N VAL A 64 0.11 7.91 -36.58
CA VAL A 64 0.99 6.91 -37.19
C VAL A 64 0.77 6.78 -38.70
N SER A 65 1.83 6.41 -39.42
CA SER A 65 1.74 6.14 -40.85
C SER A 65 0.82 4.95 -41.15
N ARG A 66 0.22 4.94 -42.35
CA ARG A 66 -0.51 3.79 -42.89
C ARG A 66 0.26 2.47 -42.84
N ALA A 67 1.57 2.51 -43.07
CA ALA A 67 2.42 1.31 -42.97
C ALA A 67 2.49 0.80 -41.52
N THR A 68 2.53 1.69 -40.54
CA THR A 68 2.52 1.37 -39.11
C THR A 68 1.16 0.85 -38.65
N SER A 69 0.06 1.51 -39.02
CA SER A 69 -1.32 1.03 -38.74
C SER A 69 -1.57 -0.36 -39.31
N HIS A 70 -1.03 -0.65 -40.50
CA HIS A 70 -1.08 -2.00 -41.05
C HIS A 70 -0.25 -3.01 -40.22
N ARG A 71 0.91 -2.64 -39.69
CA ARG A 71 1.70 -3.54 -38.82
C ARG A 71 1.00 -3.80 -37.49
N PHE A 72 0.42 -2.76 -36.88
CA PHE A 72 -0.38 -2.86 -35.65
C PHE A 72 -1.55 -3.82 -35.80
N THR A 73 -2.36 -3.64 -36.84
CA THR A 73 -3.52 -4.52 -37.08
C THR A 73 -3.11 -5.97 -37.36
N ARG A 74 -2.01 -6.18 -38.10
CA ARG A 74 -1.43 -7.53 -38.27
C ARG A 74 -0.98 -8.13 -36.94
N TRP A 75 -0.26 -7.37 -36.11
CA TRP A 75 0.21 -7.84 -34.81
C TRP A 75 -0.95 -8.26 -33.90
N LEU A 76 -2.03 -7.46 -33.86
CA LEU A 76 -3.24 -7.80 -33.11
C LEU A 76 -3.90 -9.10 -33.61
N GLU A 77 -3.99 -9.28 -34.93
CA GLU A 77 -4.55 -10.50 -35.55
C GLU A 77 -3.64 -11.72 -35.31
N ASP A 78 -2.33 -11.57 -35.47
CA ASP A 78 -1.33 -12.64 -35.32
C ASP A 78 -1.27 -13.20 -33.89
N HIS A 79 -1.71 -12.41 -32.89
CA HIS A 79 -1.74 -12.78 -31.47
C HIS A 79 -3.16 -12.96 -30.92
N ASP A 80 -4.19 -12.99 -31.77
CA ASP A 80 -5.60 -13.09 -31.38
C ASP A 80 -6.05 -12.05 -30.32
N LEU A 81 -5.43 -10.87 -30.33
CA LEU A 81 -5.70 -9.78 -29.36
C LEU A 81 -6.86 -8.87 -29.81
N ALA A 82 -7.17 -8.83 -31.10
CA ALA A 82 -8.34 -8.12 -31.60
C ALA A 82 -9.01 -8.89 -32.73
N GLU A 83 -10.32 -8.72 -32.84
CA GLU A 83 -11.12 -9.21 -33.94
C GLU A 83 -11.71 -8.06 -34.75
N ARG A 84 -12.05 -8.33 -36.01
CA ARG A 84 -12.62 -7.33 -36.91
C ARG A 84 -14.13 -7.50 -37.01
N VAL A 85 -14.88 -6.52 -36.50
CA VAL A 85 -16.35 -6.45 -36.52
C VAL A 85 -16.75 -5.17 -37.26
N ASP A 86 -17.58 -5.28 -38.29
CA ASP A 86 -18.02 -4.14 -39.12
C ASP A 86 -16.87 -3.22 -39.61
N ASN A 87 -15.76 -3.84 -40.00
CA ASN A 87 -14.53 -3.18 -40.46
C ASN A 87 -13.79 -2.34 -39.39
N ARG A 88 -14.14 -2.50 -38.11
CA ARG A 88 -13.43 -1.93 -36.96
C ARG A 88 -12.78 -3.05 -36.15
N PHE A 89 -11.67 -2.75 -35.50
CA PHE A 89 -10.98 -3.65 -34.58
C PHE A 89 -11.56 -3.48 -33.18
N THR A 90 -11.88 -4.59 -32.53
CA THR A 90 -12.30 -4.65 -31.12
C THR A 90 -11.41 -5.64 -30.39
N LEU A 91 -10.93 -5.29 -29.19
CA LEU A 91 -10.12 -6.22 -28.41
C LEU A 91 -10.91 -7.48 -28.08
N THR A 92 -10.26 -8.64 -28.19
CA THR A 92 -10.78 -9.89 -27.64
C THR A 92 -10.66 -9.87 -26.11
N GLY A 93 -11.19 -10.89 -25.42
CA GLY A 93 -10.97 -11.03 -23.98
C GLY A 93 -9.48 -11.10 -23.60
N THR A 94 -8.66 -11.76 -24.43
CA THR A 94 -7.20 -11.79 -24.25
C THR A 94 -6.59 -10.41 -24.50
N GLY A 95 -7.02 -9.71 -25.55
CA GLY A 95 -6.58 -8.34 -25.83
C GLY A 95 -6.86 -7.38 -24.69
N GLN A 96 -8.05 -7.46 -24.09
CA GLN A 96 -8.41 -6.66 -22.92
C GLN A 96 -7.50 -6.98 -21.73
N ALA A 97 -7.25 -8.26 -21.46
CA ALA A 97 -6.35 -8.66 -20.38
C ALA A 97 -4.92 -8.14 -20.57
N TYR A 98 -4.42 -8.12 -21.81
CA TYR A 98 -3.12 -7.54 -22.17
C TYR A 98 -3.11 -6.03 -21.94
N ALA A 99 -4.13 -5.31 -22.44
CA ALA A 99 -4.25 -3.87 -22.25
C ALA A 99 -4.27 -3.50 -20.76
N ASP A 100 -5.10 -4.19 -19.97
CA ASP A 100 -5.19 -3.99 -18.53
C ASP A 100 -3.86 -4.29 -17.82
N ALA A 101 -3.12 -5.32 -18.26
CA ALA A 101 -1.83 -5.68 -17.69
C ALA A 101 -0.77 -4.59 -17.94
N VAL A 102 -0.75 -3.99 -19.13
CA VAL A 102 0.17 -2.89 -19.46
C VAL A 102 -0.14 -1.65 -18.62
N VAL A 103 -1.42 -1.30 -18.50
CA VAL A 103 -1.85 -0.17 -17.67
C VAL A 103 -1.49 -0.39 -16.19
N ARG A 104 -1.71 -1.61 -15.67
CA ARG A 104 -1.29 -2.00 -14.31
C ARG A 104 0.22 -1.92 -14.13
N LEU A 105 1.00 -2.47 -15.06
CA LEU A 105 2.46 -2.39 -15.01
C LEU A 105 2.94 -0.93 -14.94
N GLU A 106 2.41 -0.05 -15.79
CA GLU A 106 2.82 1.36 -15.77
C GLU A 106 2.42 2.06 -14.47
N ARG A 107 1.20 1.80 -13.99
CA ARG A 107 0.72 2.30 -12.69
C ARG A 107 1.65 1.85 -11.56
N ASP A 108 1.99 0.57 -11.50
CA ASP A 108 2.81 -0.01 -10.42
C ASP A 108 4.26 0.51 -10.47
N LEU A 109 4.85 0.69 -11.66
CA LEU A 109 6.19 1.28 -11.82
C LEU A 109 6.22 2.76 -11.40
N ARG A 110 5.19 3.54 -11.78
CA ARG A 110 5.04 4.94 -11.33
C ARG A 110 4.85 5.01 -9.82
N ALA A 111 3.99 4.16 -9.26
CA ALA A 111 3.76 4.04 -7.84
C ALA A 111 5.03 3.69 -7.07
N ALA A 112 5.75 2.64 -7.48
CA ALA A 112 6.99 2.22 -6.85
C ALA A 112 8.05 3.33 -6.85
N THR A 113 8.12 4.11 -7.93
CA THR A 113 9.01 5.28 -8.02
C THR A 113 8.62 6.36 -7.03
N ALA A 114 7.33 6.72 -6.94
CA ALA A 114 6.86 7.74 -6.01
C ALA A 114 6.99 7.30 -4.54
N LEU A 115 6.75 6.02 -4.26
CA LEU A 115 6.78 5.42 -2.94
C LEU A 115 8.21 5.02 -2.50
N ALA A 116 9.25 5.26 -3.29
CA ALA A 116 10.62 4.87 -2.97
C ALA A 116 11.06 5.23 -1.53
N PRO A 117 10.77 6.44 -0.98
CA PRO A 117 11.12 6.75 0.41
C PRO A 117 10.48 5.81 1.43
N LEU A 118 9.25 5.36 1.18
CA LEU A 118 8.56 4.37 2.01
C LEU A 118 9.16 2.98 1.83
N LEU A 119 9.38 2.55 0.59
CA LEU A 119 9.93 1.22 0.28
C LEU A 119 11.33 1.02 0.87
N GLU A 120 12.13 2.08 0.93
CA GLU A 120 13.45 2.10 1.57
C GLU A 120 13.38 2.06 3.11
N SER A 121 12.23 2.44 3.70
CA SER A 121 12.03 2.53 5.15
C SER A 121 11.27 1.32 5.75
N ILE A 122 10.82 0.38 4.92
CA ILE A 122 10.08 -0.81 5.36
C ILE A 122 10.79 -2.09 4.91
N CYS A 123 10.50 -3.18 5.63
CA CYS A 123 11.10 -4.48 5.35
C CYS A 123 10.69 -5.03 3.97
N GLU A 124 11.63 -5.70 3.31
CA GLU A 124 11.51 -6.17 1.92
C GLU A 124 10.26 -7.01 1.66
N ARG A 125 9.94 -7.92 2.59
CA ARG A 125 8.76 -8.80 2.51
C ARG A 125 7.43 -8.06 2.46
N HIS A 126 7.39 -6.79 2.82
CA HIS A 126 6.15 -6.02 2.87
C HIS A 126 6.03 -4.93 1.79
N ARG A 127 7.08 -4.74 0.98
CA ARG A 127 7.15 -3.68 -0.04
C ARG A 127 6.08 -3.81 -1.11
N GLU A 128 5.86 -5.02 -1.62
CA GLU A 128 4.91 -5.23 -2.71
C GLU A 128 3.46 -4.95 -2.32
N PHE A 129 3.11 -5.21 -1.06
CA PHE A 129 1.73 -5.06 -0.58
C PHE A 129 1.31 -3.60 -0.43
N VAL A 130 2.25 -2.65 -0.40
CA VAL A 130 1.94 -1.22 -0.28
C VAL A 130 1.91 -0.49 -1.63
N VAL A 131 2.53 -1.02 -2.68
CA VAL A 131 2.65 -0.31 -3.96
C VAL A 131 1.29 -0.10 -4.63
N ALA A 132 0.56 -1.17 -4.91
CA ALA A 132 -0.72 -1.07 -5.60
C ALA A 132 -1.78 -0.29 -4.78
N PRO A 133 -1.93 -0.52 -3.46
CA PRO A 133 -2.89 0.24 -2.66
C PRO A 133 -2.58 1.74 -2.59
N PHE A 134 -1.30 2.13 -2.53
CA PHE A 134 -0.88 3.54 -2.44
C PHE A 134 -0.39 4.12 -3.77
N ALA A 135 -0.80 3.55 -4.91
CA ALA A 135 -0.33 3.98 -6.22
C ALA A 135 -0.61 5.47 -6.52
N ASP A 136 -1.74 5.98 -6.00
CA ASP A 136 -2.14 7.38 -6.10
C ASP A 136 -2.01 8.11 -4.75
N GLY A 137 -1.17 7.59 -3.85
CA GLY A 137 -0.97 8.10 -2.49
C GLY A 137 -0.20 9.42 -2.45
N THR A 138 -0.47 10.23 -1.43
CA THR A 138 0.29 11.44 -1.11
C THR A 138 1.50 11.06 -0.27
N VAL A 139 2.71 11.31 -0.79
CA VAL A 139 3.98 10.99 -0.11
C VAL A 139 4.51 12.24 0.60
N THR A 140 4.58 12.18 1.93
CA THR A 140 5.16 13.24 2.76
C THR A 140 6.46 12.74 3.38
N THR A 141 7.59 13.39 3.09
CA THR A 141 8.92 13.01 3.60
C THR A 141 9.51 14.07 4.52
N ALA A 142 10.34 13.63 5.46
CA ALA A 142 11.14 14.53 6.28
C ALA A 142 12.24 15.17 5.42
N THR A 143 12.39 16.48 5.51
CA THR A 143 13.45 17.24 4.83
C THR A 143 14.30 18.00 5.86
N PRO A 144 15.50 18.49 5.52
CA PRO A 144 16.28 19.32 6.44
C PRO A 144 15.54 20.58 6.90
N ASP A 145 14.70 21.17 6.04
CA ASP A 145 13.95 22.40 6.32
C ASP A 145 12.64 22.11 7.09
N ASP A 146 12.05 20.93 6.89
CA ASP A 146 10.89 20.44 7.66
C ASP A 146 11.07 18.95 8.04
N PRO A 147 11.81 18.66 9.12
CA PRO A 147 12.10 17.29 9.54
C PRO A 147 10.88 16.60 10.17
N TYR A 148 9.84 17.35 10.53
CA TYR A 148 8.64 16.83 11.18
C TYR A 148 7.43 16.75 10.22
N ALA A 149 7.59 17.13 8.95
CA ALA A 149 6.53 17.09 7.93
C ALA A 149 5.69 15.79 7.95
N PRO A 150 6.28 14.57 7.98
CA PRO A 150 5.50 13.33 8.04
C PRO A 150 4.60 13.23 9.29
N ALA A 151 5.16 13.58 10.45
CA ALA A 151 4.42 13.54 11.72
C ALA A 151 3.33 14.63 11.76
N SER A 152 3.63 15.82 11.24
CA SER A 152 2.65 16.91 11.10
C SER A 152 1.48 16.50 10.21
N ARG A 153 1.75 15.81 9.09
CA ARG A 153 0.72 15.26 8.21
C ARG A 153 -0.15 14.22 8.91
N PHE A 154 0.45 13.30 9.66
CA PHE A 154 -0.29 12.34 10.48
C PHE A 154 -1.22 13.04 11.48
N VAL A 155 -0.71 14.05 12.21
CA VAL A 155 -1.49 14.82 13.20
C VAL A 155 -2.62 15.60 12.54
N GLU A 156 -2.41 16.14 11.34
CA GLU A 156 -3.45 16.80 10.54
C GLU A 156 -4.63 15.85 10.27
N LEU A 157 -4.34 14.64 9.78
CA LEU A 157 -5.37 13.63 9.51
C LEU A 157 -6.07 13.16 10.79
N LEU A 158 -5.32 12.95 11.86
CA LEU A 158 -5.86 12.55 13.16
C LEU A 158 -6.84 13.60 13.72
N ARG A 159 -6.51 14.89 13.61
CA ARG A 159 -7.39 15.98 14.07
C ARG A 159 -8.70 16.04 13.30
N GLY A 160 -8.67 15.68 12.01
CA GLY A 160 -9.84 15.64 11.15
C GLY A 160 -10.68 14.38 11.26
N SER A 161 -10.33 13.44 12.15
CA SER A 161 -11.00 12.13 12.28
C SER A 161 -11.57 11.91 13.68
N GLU A 162 -12.68 11.19 13.73
CA GLU A 162 -13.35 10.69 14.94
C GLU A 162 -12.79 9.33 15.36
N THR A 163 -12.30 8.52 14.40
CA THR A 163 -11.70 7.22 14.69
C THR A 163 -10.25 7.11 14.22
N LEU A 164 -9.46 6.34 14.96
CA LEU A 164 -8.12 5.92 14.56
C LEU A 164 -7.91 4.45 14.91
N ARG A 165 -7.63 3.63 13.91
CA ARG A 165 -7.26 2.23 14.10
C ARG A 165 -5.91 1.97 13.45
N GLY A 166 -5.04 1.20 14.07
CA GLY A 166 -3.73 0.98 13.46
C GLY A 166 -2.72 0.25 14.31
N PHE A 167 -1.51 0.18 13.79
CA PHE A 167 -0.37 -0.34 14.54
C PHE A 167 0.87 0.50 14.26
N ASN A 168 1.78 0.56 15.21
CA ASN A 168 3.00 1.35 15.02
C ASN A 168 4.20 0.78 15.78
N THR A 169 5.38 0.97 15.22
CA THR A 169 6.66 0.50 15.78
C THR A 169 7.27 1.46 16.79
N THR A 170 6.79 2.69 16.84
CA THR A 170 7.21 3.76 17.75
C THR A 170 5.97 4.48 18.28
N PRO A 171 6.01 5.14 19.46
CA PRO A 171 4.90 5.99 19.89
C PRO A 171 4.47 6.94 18.75
N MET A 172 3.19 6.89 18.35
CA MET A 172 2.65 7.71 17.25
C MET A 172 2.82 9.22 17.45
N LEU A 173 3.10 9.65 18.69
CA LEU A 173 3.34 11.04 19.04
C LEU A 173 4.74 11.13 19.64
N PRO A 174 5.64 11.97 19.08
CA PRO A 174 6.81 12.36 19.84
C PRO A 174 6.32 13.07 21.10
N LEU A 175 6.83 12.62 22.24
CA LEU A 175 6.49 12.99 23.62
C LEU A 175 6.53 14.51 23.93
N GLY A 176 6.80 15.37 22.93
CA GLY A 176 6.87 16.83 23.03
C GLY A 176 6.32 17.64 21.84
N LEU A 177 5.65 17.05 20.84
CA LEU A 177 4.92 17.82 19.80
C LEU A 177 3.43 17.99 20.11
N ALA A 178 2.91 17.30 21.11
CA ALA A 178 1.55 17.50 21.59
C ALA A 178 1.54 18.63 22.63
N GLU A 179 0.86 19.74 22.31
CA GLU A 179 0.05 20.46 23.29
C GLU A 179 -0.64 19.44 24.21
N PRO A 180 -0.79 19.71 25.52
CA PRO A 180 -1.00 18.70 26.57
C PRO A 180 -1.86 17.53 26.08
N SER A 181 -1.28 16.33 26.18
CA SER A 181 -1.82 15.02 25.76
C SER A 181 -3.28 14.77 26.14
N GLU A 182 -3.83 15.57 27.06
CA GLU A 182 -5.22 15.64 27.53
C GLU A 182 -6.30 15.78 26.44
N ARG A 183 -5.99 16.04 25.15
CA ARG A 183 -7.05 16.27 24.13
C ARG A 183 -6.96 15.46 22.84
N LEU A 184 -5.95 14.62 22.67
CA LEU A 184 -5.74 13.90 21.41
C LEU A 184 -6.72 12.72 21.26
N PHE A 185 -7.04 12.04 22.35
CA PHE A 185 -8.00 10.94 22.38
C PHE A 185 -9.40 11.35 22.87
N ASP A 186 -9.55 12.59 23.37
CA ASP A 186 -10.83 13.10 23.86
C ASP A 186 -11.91 13.03 22.78
N GLY A 187 -12.96 12.26 23.06
CA GLY A 187 -14.10 12.07 22.17
C GLY A 187 -13.82 11.29 20.89
N ARG A 188 -12.69 10.57 20.81
CA ARG A 188 -12.32 9.73 19.66
C ARG A 188 -12.26 8.26 20.04
N ASP A 189 -12.60 7.40 19.09
CA ASP A 189 -12.48 5.96 19.24
C ASP A 189 -11.15 5.48 18.64
N VAL A 190 -10.21 5.11 19.51
CA VAL A 190 -8.84 4.75 19.12
C VAL A 190 -8.51 3.31 19.48
N GLU A 191 -8.04 2.53 18.51
CA GLU A 191 -7.52 1.17 18.72
C GLU A 191 -6.12 1.04 18.11
N LEU A 192 -5.12 0.81 18.96
CA LEU A 192 -3.72 0.77 18.55
C LEU A 192 -3.02 -0.50 19.01
N ILE A 193 -2.22 -1.06 18.12
CA ILE A 193 -1.32 -2.18 18.40
C ILE A 193 0.12 -1.65 18.41
N TYR A 194 0.84 -1.89 19.50
CA TYR A 194 2.23 -1.49 19.67
C TYR A 194 3.14 -2.67 20.00
N LEU A 195 4.45 -2.48 19.83
CA LEU A 195 5.44 -3.41 20.37
C LEU A 195 5.38 -3.39 21.92
N PRO A 196 5.68 -4.51 22.61
CA PRO A 196 5.64 -4.58 24.07
C PRO A 196 6.43 -3.46 24.76
N GLU A 197 7.64 -3.18 24.29
CA GLU A 197 8.51 -2.13 24.82
C GLU A 197 7.93 -0.72 24.62
N VAL A 198 7.17 -0.51 23.55
CA VAL A 198 6.50 0.77 23.30
C VAL A 198 5.32 0.94 24.26
N VAL A 199 4.59 -0.15 24.53
CA VAL A 199 3.54 -0.15 25.56
C VAL A 199 4.12 0.19 26.93
N ASP A 200 5.22 -0.45 27.32
CA ASP A 200 5.89 -0.16 28.61
C ASP A 200 6.29 1.32 28.71
N VAL A 201 6.94 1.88 27.69
CA VAL A 201 7.33 3.31 27.65
C VAL A 201 6.11 4.24 27.75
N LEU A 202 5.00 3.89 27.09
CA LEU A 202 3.76 4.68 27.14
C LEU A 202 3.19 4.70 28.57
N PHE A 203 3.12 3.55 29.25
CA PHE A 203 2.63 3.48 30.63
C PHE A 203 3.57 4.12 31.65
N GLU A 204 4.89 4.09 31.42
CA GLU A 204 5.85 4.82 32.27
C GLU A 204 5.75 6.34 32.10
N SER A 205 5.47 6.80 30.87
CA SER A 205 5.46 8.23 30.56
C SER A 205 4.12 8.91 30.87
N TYR A 206 3.00 8.22 30.64
CA TYR A 206 1.63 8.76 30.77
C TYR A 206 0.65 7.78 31.45
N PRO A 207 0.97 7.30 32.66
CA PRO A 207 0.17 6.27 33.32
C PRO A 207 -1.28 6.70 33.55
N ASP A 208 -1.52 7.94 33.98
CA ASP A 208 -2.86 8.41 34.33
C ASP A 208 -3.73 8.66 33.09
N GLN A 209 -3.17 9.32 32.06
CA GLN A 209 -3.91 9.62 30.82
C GLN A 209 -4.30 8.35 30.06
N LEU A 210 -3.41 7.35 30.02
CA LEU A 210 -3.71 6.09 29.34
C LEU A 210 -4.79 5.31 30.09
N ARG A 211 -4.72 5.23 31.42
CA ARG A 211 -5.75 4.56 32.22
C ARG A 211 -7.10 5.25 32.06
N GLU A 212 -7.15 6.57 32.16
CA GLU A 212 -8.39 7.33 31.96
C GLU A 212 -9.00 7.10 30.58
N ALA A 213 -8.19 7.14 29.51
CA ALA A 213 -8.69 6.90 28.15
C ALA A 213 -9.16 5.45 27.93
N ILE A 214 -8.50 4.47 28.54
CA ILE A 214 -8.89 3.05 28.51
C ILE A 214 -10.20 2.85 29.28
N ASP A 215 -10.29 3.38 30.50
CA ASP A 215 -11.47 3.25 31.36
C ASP A 215 -12.71 3.95 30.78
N ALA A 216 -12.51 5.09 30.10
CA ALA A 216 -13.54 5.79 29.36
C ALA A 216 -13.97 5.04 28.08
N GLY A 217 -13.23 4.01 27.65
CA GLY A 217 -13.49 3.25 26.43
C GLY A 217 -13.06 3.95 25.14
N HIS A 218 -12.35 5.07 25.23
CA HIS A 218 -11.84 5.84 24.09
C HIS A 218 -10.55 5.26 23.50
N LEU A 219 -9.81 4.48 24.30
CA LEU A 219 -8.56 3.87 23.88
C LEU A 219 -8.58 2.35 24.12
N THR A 220 -8.33 1.59 23.06
CA THR A 220 -8.03 0.16 23.12
C THR A 220 -6.56 -0.05 22.75
N LEU A 221 -5.74 -0.46 23.71
CA LEU A 221 -4.34 -0.84 23.46
C LEU A 221 -4.18 -2.35 23.34
N ARG A 222 -3.36 -2.74 22.38
CA ARG A 222 -2.98 -4.13 22.13
C ARG A 222 -1.48 -4.21 21.92
N THR A 223 -0.91 -5.40 22.12
CA THR A 223 0.51 -5.63 21.89
C THR A 223 0.78 -6.82 20.99
N ARG A 224 1.89 -6.73 20.23
CA ARG A 224 2.39 -7.77 19.36
C ARG A 224 3.91 -7.65 19.25
N GLU A 225 4.61 -8.78 19.28
CA GLU A 225 6.09 -8.88 19.25
C GLU A 225 6.75 -8.31 17.99
N ALA A 226 6.00 -8.19 16.88
CA ALA A 226 6.55 -7.71 15.62
C ALA A 226 5.52 -6.91 14.83
N LEU A 227 5.95 -5.78 14.26
CA LEU A 227 5.16 -4.93 13.37
C LEU A 227 6.04 -4.49 12.19
N PRO A 228 5.54 -4.55 10.94
CA PRO A 228 6.38 -4.35 9.75
C PRO A 228 6.66 -2.88 9.40
N TYR A 229 5.78 -1.98 9.84
CA TYR A 229 5.73 -0.54 9.57
C TYR A 229 4.67 0.10 10.47
N GLY A 230 4.45 1.41 10.36
CA GLY A 230 3.26 2.05 10.96
C GLY A 230 2.08 2.03 9.99
N LEU A 231 0.90 1.63 10.45
CA LEU A 231 -0.36 1.69 9.72
C LEU A 231 -1.36 2.54 10.51
N ALA A 232 -2.03 3.45 9.82
CA ALA A 232 -3.12 4.26 10.36
C ALA A 232 -4.35 4.15 9.46
N VAL A 233 -5.49 3.89 10.07
CA VAL A 233 -6.81 3.85 9.43
C VAL A 233 -7.66 4.91 10.13
N PHE A 234 -7.90 6.00 9.40
CA PHE A 234 -8.77 7.09 9.80
C PHE A 234 -10.18 6.87 9.22
N ASP A 235 -11.09 7.83 9.43
CA ASP A 235 -12.46 7.75 8.92
C ASP A 235 -12.50 7.69 7.39
N ASP A 236 -11.74 8.56 6.73
CA ASP A 236 -11.77 8.70 5.27
C ASP A 236 -10.46 8.42 4.55
N ARG A 237 -9.39 8.19 5.32
CA ARG A 237 -8.05 7.99 4.78
C ARG A 237 -7.32 6.88 5.50
N VAL A 238 -6.32 6.34 4.84
CA VAL A 238 -5.37 5.41 5.44
C VAL A 238 -3.96 5.91 5.19
N GLY A 239 -3.04 5.55 6.08
CA GLY A 239 -1.66 5.95 5.96
C GLY A 239 -0.69 4.85 6.38
N VAL A 240 0.47 4.81 5.71
CA VAL A 240 1.61 3.97 6.08
C VAL A 240 2.80 4.86 6.42
N ALA A 241 3.43 4.59 7.55
CA ALA A 241 4.60 5.30 8.05
C ALA A 241 5.86 4.42 7.97
N GLY A 242 6.93 5.00 7.45
CA GLY A 242 8.29 4.46 7.50
C GLY A 242 9.13 5.20 8.53
N TYR A 243 9.95 4.46 9.28
CA TYR A 243 10.75 4.99 10.38
C TYR A 243 12.24 4.73 10.17
N ASP A 244 13.05 5.60 10.75
CA ASP A 244 14.47 5.33 10.93
C ASP A 244 14.66 4.30 12.05
N GLU A 245 15.20 3.12 11.73
CA GLU A 245 15.40 2.04 12.70
C GLU A 245 16.31 2.45 13.88
N ARG A 246 17.23 3.41 13.69
CA ARG A 246 18.18 3.82 14.72
C ARG A 246 17.61 4.91 15.62
N THR A 247 16.83 5.83 15.07
CA THR A 247 16.34 7.00 15.83
C THR A 247 14.87 6.93 16.18
N GLY A 248 14.10 6.00 15.58
CA GLY A 248 12.64 5.93 15.71
C GLY A 248 11.91 7.11 15.07
N THR A 249 12.60 7.95 14.30
CA THR A 249 12.03 9.14 13.65
C THR A 249 11.22 8.76 12.42
N MET A 250 10.01 9.31 12.28
CA MET A 250 9.19 9.11 11.08
C MET A 250 9.86 9.78 9.86
N ARG A 251 10.34 8.96 8.93
CA ARG A 251 11.05 9.41 7.71
C ARG A 251 10.07 9.80 6.61
N VAL A 252 8.95 9.07 6.56
CA VAL A 252 7.95 9.19 5.50
C VAL A 252 6.60 8.77 6.04
N PHE A 253 5.57 9.46 5.58
CA PHE A 253 4.18 9.11 5.78
C PHE A 253 3.47 9.21 4.44
N VAL A 254 2.86 8.11 4.02
CA VAL A 254 2.11 8.03 2.76
C VAL A 254 0.64 7.84 3.10
N ASP A 255 -0.23 8.75 2.65
CA ASP A 255 -1.68 8.63 2.86
C ASP A 255 -2.49 8.55 1.56
N SER A 256 -3.63 7.86 1.61
CA SER A 256 -4.56 7.71 0.48
C SER A 256 -6.01 7.66 0.97
N ASP A 257 -6.92 8.22 0.17
CA ASP A 257 -8.39 8.11 0.31
C ASP A 257 -9.00 7.08 -0.64
N SER A 258 -8.18 6.37 -1.43
CA SER A 258 -8.69 5.41 -2.42
C SER A 258 -9.38 4.22 -1.73
N ALA A 259 -10.48 3.74 -2.32
CA ALA A 259 -11.19 2.56 -1.81
C ALA A 259 -10.30 1.30 -1.78
N ILE A 260 -9.33 1.21 -2.70
CA ILE A 260 -8.35 0.11 -2.75
C ILE A 260 -7.45 0.18 -1.52
N ALA A 261 -6.88 1.35 -1.20
CA ALA A 261 -6.06 1.57 -0.01
C ALA A 261 -6.84 1.25 1.27
N ARG A 262 -8.07 1.76 1.38
CA ARG A 262 -8.94 1.56 2.54
C ARG A 262 -9.24 0.09 2.78
N GLY A 263 -9.75 -0.61 1.77
CA GLY A 263 -10.08 -2.04 1.89
C GLY A 263 -8.85 -2.91 2.15
N TRP A 264 -7.69 -2.54 1.62
CA TRP A 264 -6.42 -3.20 1.96
C TRP A 264 -6.05 -2.98 3.44
N ALA A 265 -6.03 -1.74 3.90
CA ALA A 265 -5.60 -1.39 5.25
C ALA A 265 -6.52 -1.98 6.32
N GLU A 266 -7.83 -2.01 6.08
CA GLU A 266 -8.80 -2.66 6.98
C GLU A 266 -8.53 -4.15 7.12
N ARG A 267 -8.26 -4.86 6.01
CA ARG A 267 -7.91 -6.29 6.05
C ARG A 267 -6.59 -6.52 6.79
N VAL A 268 -5.57 -5.72 6.49
CA VAL A 268 -4.27 -5.80 7.17
C VAL A 268 -4.44 -5.55 8.65
N PHE A 269 -5.13 -4.48 9.06
CA PHE A 269 -5.36 -4.19 10.46
C PHE A 269 -6.14 -5.30 11.16
N ALA A 270 -7.20 -5.83 10.55
CA ALA A 270 -7.98 -6.94 11.12
C ALA A 270 -7.08 -8.17 11.40
N THR A 271 -6.24 -8.56 10.45
CA THR A 271 -5.28 -9.66 10.64
C THR A 271 -4.33 -9.39 11.81
N TYR A 272 -3.74 -8.19 11.88
CA TYR A 272 -2.80 -7.84 12.96
C TYR A 272 -3.50 -7.77 14.32
N ARG A 273 -4.74 -7.29 14.35
CA ARG A 273 -5.58 -7.22 15.53
C ARG A 273 -5.90 -8.62 16.08
N ASP A 274 -6.28 -9.56 15.22
CA ASP A 274 -6.59 -10.94 15.59
C ASP A 274 -5.36 -11.68 16.14
N HIS A 275 -4.16 -11.30 15.69
CA HIS A 275 -2.88 -11.83 16.16
C HIS A 275 -2.15 -10.91 17.15
N SER A 276 -2.89 -10.13 17.93
CA SER A 276 -2.35 -9.27 18.99
C SER A 276 -3.10 -9.50 20.30
N GLU A 277 -2.42 -9.23 21.41
CA GLU A 277 -2.96 -9.42 22.75
C GLU A 277 -3.51 -8.09 23.29
N PRO A 278 -4.77 -8.04 23.78
CA PRO A 278 -5.28 -6.84 24.40
C PRO A 278 -4.53 -6.57 25.70
N ILE A 279 -4.11 -5.32 25.90
CA ILE A 279 -3.57 -4.86 27.18
C ILE A 279 -4.75 -4.68 28.12
N ARG A 280 -4.90 -5.60 29.07
CA ARG A 280 -5.76 -5.40 30.24
C ARG A 280 -4.93 -4.68 31.29
N GLU A 281 -5.53 -3.76 32.04
CA GLU A 281 -4.86 -2.98 33.09
C GLU A 281 -3.75 -3.80 33.77
N ARG A 282 -2.50 -3.37 33.60
CA ARG A 282 -1.43 -3.84 34.49
C ARG A 282 -1.75 -3.23 35.85
N THR A 283 -2.37 -4.02 36.71
CA THR A 283 -2.39 -3.73 38.14
C THR A 283 -0.93 -3.68 38.58
N ASP A 284 -0.46 -2.51 39.00
CA ASP A 284 0.89 -2.37 39.58
C ASP A 284 1.09 -3.43 40.68
N PRO A 285 2.29 -4.04 40.79
CA PRO A 285 2.60 -4.97 41.87
C PRO A 285 2.59 -4.33 43.27
#